data_AF-A0A0N8GPW4-F1
#
_entry.id   AF-A0A0N8GPW4-F1
#
_cell.length_a   1.000
_cell.length_b   1.000
_cell.length_c   1.000
_cell.angle_alpha   90.00
_cell.angle_beta   90.00
_cell.angle_gamma   90.00
#
_symmetry.space_group_name_H-M   'P 1'
#
loop_
_entity.id
_entity.type
_entity.pdbx_description
1 polymer ?
#
loop_
_entity_poly.entity_id
_entity_poly.type
_entity_poly.pdbx_seq_one_letter_code
_entity_poly.pdbx_strand_id
1 'polypeptide(L)'
;MIPGDTTYPGACMNSQTIDRWVNYWVRLMEQEIQETSWHSQLASRLALRLGRKFGLQGEALRHLRRGALLHDIGKLAIPRAILYKPGPLNAEEWRLMRRHPLYAYDFFAPLPELHPALEVALYHHEKWDGSGYPFGLAGEAIPLVARIFAIVDVWNALRSDRPYRRAWGEAETRAYLLANRGRQFDPQVVDAFWEILQRNGRDLTPTLAPQPAD
;
A
#
# COMPACT_ATOMS: atom_id res chain seq x y z
N MET A 1 -28.69 -35.23 0.35
CA MET A 1 -29.64 -34.09 0.29
C MET A 1 -29.03 -32.98 1.13
N ILE A 2 -28.22 -32.11 0.52
CA ILE A 2 -27.60 -30.96 1.20
C ILE A 2 -28.61 -29.80 1.06
N PRO A 3 -29.11 -29.23 2.17
CA PRO A 3 -30.01 -28.10 2.08
C PRO A 3 -29.22 -26.81 1.86
N GLY A 4 -29.72 -26.00 0.93
CA GLY A 4 -29.63 -24.55 1.03
C GLY A 4 -28.44 -23.92 0.32
N ASP A 5 -28.66 -23.63 -0.95
CA ASP A 5 -28.07 -22.51 -1.68
C ASP A 5 -28.10 -21.23 -0.81
N THR A 6 -26.97 -20.89 -0.17
CA THR A 6 -26.79 -19.62 0.52
C THR A 6 -26.37 -18.55 -0.48
N THR A 7 -27.28 -18.19 -1.38
CA THR A 7 -27.22 -16.87 -2.02
C THR A 7 -27.41 -15.83 -0.91
N TYR A 8 -26.31 -15.25 -0.42
CA TYR A 8 -26.37 -14.06 0.42
C TYR A 8 -27.10 -12.97 -0.38
N PRO A 9 -28.25 -12.46 0.10
CA PRO A 9 -28.94 -11.39 -0.61
C PRO A 9 -28.00 -10.19 -0.69
N GLY A 10 -27.76 -9.72 -1.92
CA GLY A 10 -26.88 -8.62 -2.28
C GLY A 10 -27.35 -7.27 -1.72
N ALA A 11 -27.30 -7.12 -0.40
CA ALA A 11 -27.30 -5.81 0.22
C ALA A 11 -25.91 -5.21 -0.02
N CYS A 12 -25.84 -4.23 -0.92
CA CYS A 12 -24.65 -3.39 -1.09
C CYS A 12 -24.20 -2.91 0.31
N MET A 13 -23.02 -3.34 0.74
CA MET A 13 -22.51 -2.95 2.04
C MET A 13 -22.32 -1.44 2.06
N ASN A 14 -22.97 -0.74 3.00
CA ASN A 14 -22.73 0.69 3.13
C ASN A 14 -21.26 0.96 3.50
N SER A 15 -20.77 2.14 3.15
CA SER A 15 -19.36 2.53 3.32
C SER A 15 -18.85 2.36 4.75
N GLN A 16 -19.69 2.57 5.77
CA GLN A 16 -19.27 2.44 7.18
C GLN A 16 -19.03 0.98 7.56
N THR A 17 -19.87 0.07 7.06
CA THR A 17 -19.68 -1.37 7.26
C THR A 17 -18.40 -1.85 6.59
N ILE A 18 -18.13 -1.42 5.35
CA ILE A 18 -16.88 -1.74 4.65
C ILE A 18 -15.67 -1.25 5.46
N ASP A 19 -15.70 -0.01 5.94
CA ASP A 19 -14.57 0.55 6.69
C ASP A 19 -14.31 -0.19 8.01
N ARG A 20 -15.36 -0.70 8.68
CA ARG A 20 -15.19 -1.55 9.88
C ARG A 20 -14.49 -2.86 9.55
N TRP A 21 -14.88 -3.54 8.46
CA TRP A 21 -14.24 -4.78 8.03
C TRP A 21 -12.79 -4.56 7.58
N VAL A 22 -12.53 -3.49 6.82
CA VAL A 22 -11.16 -3.11 6.43
C VAL A 22 -10.30 -2.91 7.68
N ASN A 23 -10.78 -2.14 8.66
CA ASN A 23 -10.02 -1.91 9.89
C ASN A 23 -9.81 -3.21 10.70
N TYR A 24 -10.75 -4.15 10.67
CA TYR A 24 -10.59 -5.46 11.32
C TYR A 24 -9.47 -6.28 10.65
N TRP A 25 -9.50 -6.40 9.32
CA TRP A 25 -8.45 -7.10 8.56
C TRP A 25 -7.08 -6.47 8.73
N VAL A 26 -7.01 -5.13 8.75
CA VAL A 26 -5.76 -4.39 9.00
C VAL A 26 -5.20 -4.74 10.38
N ARG A 27 -6.03 -4.77 11.43
CA ARG A 27 -5.57 -5.16 12.78
C ARG A 27 -5.06 -6.60 12.82
N LEU A 28 -5.73 -7.52 12.14
CA LEU A 28 -5.28 -8.91 12.06
C LEU A 28 -3.94 -9.02 11.32
N MET A 29 -3.81 -8.31 10.20
CA MET A 29 -2.59 -8.22 9.41
C MET A 29 -1.40 -7.73 10.26
N GLU A 30 -1.60 -6.64 11.01
CA GLU A 30 -0.59 -6.03 11.89
C GLU A 30 -0.17 -6.95 13.05
N GLN A 31 -1.02 -7.88 13.47
CA GLN A 31 -0.67 -8.88 14.49
C GLN A 31 0.18 -10.02 13.90
N GLU A 32 -0.08 -10.39 12.65
CA GLU A 32 0.52 -11.56 12.01
C GLU A 32 1.79 -11.26 11.23
N ILE A 33 1.82 -10.10 10.58
CA ILE A 33 2.94 -9.53 9.84
C ILE A 33 3.47 -8.43 10.73
N GLN A 34 4.76 -8.45 11.08
CA GLN A 34 5.42 -7.47 11.97
C GLN A 34 5.50 -6.04 11.36
N GLU A 35 4.47 -5.60 10.65
CA GLU A 35 4.24 -4.25 10.18
C GLU A 35 3.46 -3.45 11.21
N THR A 36 3.87 -2.21 11.44
CA THR A 36 3.25 -1.38 12.47
C THR A 36 2.06 -0.60 11.92
N SER A 37 1.01 -0.49 12.72
CA SER A 37 -0.20 0.28 12.37
C SER A 37 0.07 1.75 12.06
N TRP A 38 1.12 2.30 12.68
CA TRP A 38 1.61 3.64 12.42
C TRP A 38 2.08 3.80 10.97
N HIS A 39 2.72 2.78 10.40
CA HIS A 39 3.24 2.78 9.02
C HIS A 39 2.10 2.90 8.01
N SER A 40 1.09 2.03 8.12
CA SER A 40 -0.06 1.99 7.22
C SER A 40 -0.92 3.27 7.33
N GLN A 41 -1.07 3.81 8.54
CA GLN A 41 -1.81 5.06 8.75
C GLN A 41 -1.09 6.29 8.23
N LEU A 42 0.24 6.37 8.37
CA LEU A 42 1.02 7.47 7.81
C LEU A 42 1.00 7.42 6.28
N ALA A 43 1.18 6.22 5.71
CA ALA A 43 1.08 5.99 4.26
C ALA A 43 -0.28 6.47 3.74
N SER A 44 -1.36 6.02 4.37
CA SER A 44 -2.72 6.41 4.01
C SER A 44 -2.92 7.93 4.02
N ARG A 45 -2.41 8.64 5.03
CA ARG A 45 -2.53 10.11 5.12
C ARG A 45 -1.82 10.82 3.98
N LEU A 46 -0.60 10.43 3.65
CA LEU A 46 0.17 11.01 2.54
C LEU A 46 -0.48 10.70 1.19
N ALA A 47 -0.90 9.44 0.98
CA ALA A 47 -1.60 9.02 -0.22
C ALA A 47 -2.87 9.84 -0.46
N LEU A 48 -3.68 10.11 0.58
CA LEU A 48 -4.88 10.92 0.45
C LEU A 48 -4.59 12.39 0.11
N ARG A 49 -3.50 12.96 0.64
CA ARG A 49 -3.09 14.32 0.28
C ARG A 49 -2.69 14.39 -1.19
N LEU A 50 -1.94 13.39 -1.67
CA LEU A 50 -1.52 13.30 -3.07
C LEU A 50 -2.72 13.04 -3.98
N GLY A 51 -3.61 12.13 -3.62
CA GLY A 51 -4.87 11.86 -4.32
C GLY A 51 -5.71 13.13 -4.53
N ARG A 52 -5.88 13.96 -3.50
CA ARG A 52 -6.58 15.24 -3.62
C ARG A 52 -5.91 16.19 -4.61
N LYS A 53 -4.57 16.23 -4.65
CA LYS A 53 -3.80 17.05 -5.60
C LYS A 53 -4.02 16.61 -7.06
N PHE A 54 -4.29 15.32 -7.27
CA PHE A 54 -4.68 14.75 -8.56
C PHE A 54 -6.20 14.79 -8.82
N GLY A 55 -6.98 15.50 -8.00
CA GLY A 55 -8.41 15.67 -8.21
C GLY A 55 -9.29 14.49 -7.75
N LEU A 56 -8.73 13.50 -7.04
CA LEU A 56 -9.54 12.43 -6.44
C LEU A 56 -10.46 13.01 -5.35
N GLN A 57 -11.72 12.60 -5.36
CA GLN A 57 -12.76 13.03 -4.43
C GLN A 57 -13.70 11.87 -4.07
N GLY A 58 -14.54 12.07 -3.03
CA GLY A 58 -15.63 11.16 -2.70
C GLY A 58 -15.18 9.70 -2.53
N GLU A 59 -15.82 8.79 -3.27
CA GLU A 59 -15.55 7.35 -3.19
C GLU A 59 -14.14 6.99 -3.67
N ALA A 60 -13.59 7.68 -4.67
CA ALA A 60 -12.23 7.42 -5.14
C ALA A 60 -11.17 7.62 -4.05
N LEU A 61 -11.32 8.66 -3.21
CA LEU A 61 -10.46 8.84 -2.03
C LEU A 61 -10.69 7.76 -0.98
N ARG A 62 -11.92 7.28 -0.79
CA ARG A 62 -12.20 6.17 0.13
C ARG A 62 -11.54 4.88 -0.34
N HIS A 63 -11.60 4.57 -1.63
CA HIS A 63 -10.91 3.42 -2.20
C HIS A 63 -9.39 3.54 -2.09
N LEU A 64 -8.81 4.71 -2.38
CA LEU A 64 -7.38 4.95 -2.16
C LEU A 64 -6.99 4.75 -0.69
N ARG A 65 -7.81 5.24 0.26
CA ARG A 65 -7.59 5.03 1.70
C ARG A 65 -7.58 3.54 2.05
N ARG A 66 -8.61 2.81 1.62
CA ARG A 66 -8.78 1.37 1.90
C ARG A 66 -7.64 0.56 1.30
N GLY A 67 -7.32 0.84 0.03
CA GLY A 67 -6.23 0.21 -0.69
C GLY A 67 -4.87 0.46 -0.04
N ALA A 68 -4.59 1.68 0.39
CA ALA A 68 -3.38 2.01 1.14
C ALA A 68 -3.25 1.22 2.45
N LEU A 69 -4.36 0.98 3.16
CA LEU A 69 -4.34 0.20 4.40
C LEU A 69 -4.16 -1.30 4.15
N LEU A 70 -4.71 -1.81 3.04
CA LEU A 70 -4.71 -3.23 2.69
C LEU A 70 -3.59 -3.64 1.73
N HIS A 71 -2.71 -2.73 1.32
CA HIS A 71 -1.78 -2.97 0.21
C HIS A 71 -0.95 -4.26 0.37
N ASP A 72 -0.60 -4.58 1.61
CA ASP A 72 0.25 -5.72 1.98
C ASP A 72 -0.51 -6.90 2.61
N ILE A 73 -1.85 -6.87 2.65
CA ILE A 73 -2.67 -7.92 3.29
C ILE A 73 -2.39 -9.32 2.75
N GLY A 74 -2.04 -9.43 1.46
CA GLY A 74 -1.71 -10.71 0.84
C GLY A 74 -0.43 -11.36 1.39
N LYS A 75 0.39 -10.64 2.17
CA LYS A 75 1.53 -11.24 2.88
C LYS A 75 1.10 -12.31 3.88
N LEU A 76 -0.16 -12.32 4.32
CA LEU A 76 -0.73 -13.38 5.17
C LEU A 76 -0.69 -14.77 4.49
N ALA A 77 -0.69 -14.82 3.16
CA ALA A 77 -0.56 -16.05 2.39
C ALA A 77 0.90 -16.46 2.10
N ILE A 78 1.88 -15.63 2.48
CA ILE A 78 3.29 -15.93 2.26
C ILE A 78 3.80 -16.85 3.38
N PRO A 79 4.50 -17.95 3.06
CA PRO A 79 5.07 -18.83 4.08
C PRO A 79 5.93 -18.06 5.07
N ARG A 80 5.73 -18.31 6.37
CA ARG A 80 6.48 -17.63 7.46
C ARG A 80 7.99 -17.76 7.31
N ALA A 81 8.47 -18.90 6.82
CA ALA A 81 9.90 -19.15 6.56
C ALA A 81 10.49 -18.21 5.49
N ILE A 82 9.67 -17.68 4.58
CA ILE A 82 10.07 -16.68 3.57
C ILE A 82 9.89 -15.28 4.16
N LEU A 83 8.74 -14.98 4.74
CA LEU A 83 8.42 -13.65 5.27
C LEU A 83 9.40 -13.20 6.37
N TYR A 84 9.85 -14.13 7.21
CA TYR A 84 10.75 -13.88 8.34
C TYR A 84 12.16 -14.45 8.14
N LYS A 85 12.55 -14.73 6.89
CA LYS A 85 13.87 -15.28 6.60
C LYS A 85 14.98 -14.32 7.08
N PRO A 86 15.95 -14.77 7.89
CA PRO A 86 17.13 -13.97 8.18
C PRO A 86 18.05 -13.94 6.95
N GLY A 87 18.15 -12.78 6.30
CA GLY A 87 19.01 -12.57 5.13
C GLY A 87 18.24 -12.45 3.80
N PRO A 88 18.94 -12.46 2.66
CA PRO A 88 18.31 -12.24 1.36
C PRO A 88 17.46 -13.44 0.93
N LEU A 89 16.35 -13.15 0.24
CA LEU A 89 15.55 -14.16 -0.45
C LEU A 89 16.27 -14.61 -1.73
N ASN A 90 16.22 -15.91 -2.02
CA ASN A 90 16.65 -16.46 -3.31
C ASN A 90 15.59 -16.20 -4.40
N ALA A 91 15.87 -16.59 -5.64
CA ALA A 91 14.98 -16.31 -6.77
C ALA A 91 13.58 -16.95 -6.63
N GLU A 92 13.50 -18.17 -6.09
CA GLU A 92 12.24 -18.91 -5.89
C GLU A 92 11.41 -18.29 -4.76
N GLU A 93 12.07 -17.90 -3.67
CA GLU A 93 11.46 -17.20 -2.55
C GLU A 93 10.94 -15.83 -2.98
N TRP A 94 11.69 -15.11 -3.82
CA TRP A 94 11.23 -13.86 -4.44
C TRP A 94 10.02 -14.09 -5.35
N ARG A 95 10.00 -15.19 -6.12
CA ARG A 95 8.84 -15.54 -6.96
C ARG A 95 7.58 -15.70 -6.13
N LEU A 96 7.68 -16.32 -4.95
CA LEU A 96 6.56 -16.44 -4.02
C LEU A 96 6.21 -15.10 -3.35
N MET A 97 7.20 -14.34 -2.87
CA MET A 97 6.99 -13.03 -2.24
C MET A 97 6.23 -12.06 -3.16
N ARG A 98 6.54 -12.05 -4.46
CA ARG A 98 5.89 -11.20 -5.47
C ARG A 98 4.44 -11.57 -5.77
N ARG A 99 3.91 -12.65 -5.18
CA ARG A 99 2.50 -13.05 -5.33
C ARG A 99 1.57 -12.39 -4.32
N HIS A 100 2.08 -11.73 -3.27
CA HIS A 100 1.20 -11.09 -2.28
C HIS A 100 0.19 -10.07 -2.88
N PRO A 101 0.45 -9.34 -3.99
CA PRO A 101 -0.57 -8.50 -4.61
C PRO A 101 -1.76 -9.32 -5.13
N LEU A 102 -1.48 -10.51 -5.69
CA LEU A 102 -2.50 -11.43 -6.18
C LEU A 102 -3.28 -12.05 -5.02
N TYR A 103 -2.60 -12.46 -3.95
CA TYR A 103 -3.27 -12.97 -2.75
C TYR A 103 -4.17 -11.93 -2.09
N ALA A 104 -3.74 -10.67 -2.05
CA ALA A 104 -4.57 -9.57 -1.57
C ALA A 104 -5.86 -9.44 -2.38
N TYR A 105 -5.77 -9.56 -3.71
CA TYR A 105 -6.94 -9.56 -4.58
C TYR A 105 -7.83 -10.79 -4.31
N ASP A 106 -7.25 -11.99 -4.25
CA ASP A 106 -8.00 -13.25 -4.06
C ASP A 106 -8.78 -13.28 -2.74
N PHE A 107 -8.23 -12.71 -1.65
CA PHE A 107 -8.91 -12.63 -0.36
C PHE A 107 -10.23 -11.86 -0.41
N PHE A 108 -10.31 -10.86 -1.28
CA PHE A 108 -11.46 -9.97 -1.36
C PHE A 108 -12.18 -10.04 -2.71
N ALA A 109 -11.78 -10.95 -3.61
CA ALA A 109 -12.43 -11.17 -4.90
C ALA A 109 -13.95 -11.42 -4.79
N PRO A 110 -14.46 -12.13 -3.75
CA PRO A 110 -15.91 -12.29 -3.54
C PRO A 110 -16.66 -11.01 -3.12
N LEU A 111 -15.97 -9.88 -2.87
CA LEU A 111 -16.54 -8.61 -2.42
C LEU A 111 -16.33 -7.51 -3.48
N PRO A 112 -17.22 -7.39 -4.49
CA PRO A 112 -17.09 -6.42 -5.58
C PRO A 112 -16.90 -4.96 -5.13
N GLU A 113 -17.49 -4.58 -3.99
CA GLU A 113 -17.40 -3.24 -3.43
C GLU A 113 -15.97 -2.85 -3.01
N LEU A 114 -15.10 -3.83 -2.79
CA LEU A 114 -13.69 -3.60 -2.48
C LEU A 114 -12.80 -3.58 -3.72
N HIS A 115 -13.25 -4.08 -4.88
CA HIS A 115 -12.40 -4.17 -6.08
C HIS A 115 -11.68 -2.87 -6.43
N PRO A 116 -12.33 -1.68 -6.40
CA PRO A 116 -11.62 -0.44 -6.70
C PRO A 116 -10.54 -0.07 -5.66
N ALA A 117 -10.69 -0.51 -4.41
CA ALA A 117 -9.65 -0.34 -3.39
C ALA A 117 -8.48 -1.30 -3.58
N LEU A 118 -8.74 -2.49 -4.13
CA LEU A 118 -7.71 -3.51 -4.37
C LEU A 118 -6.74 -3.12 -5.48
N GLU A 119 -7.06 -2.14 -6.35
CA GLU A 119 -6.12 -1.63 -7.35
C GLU A 119 -4.79 -1.18 -6.71
N VAL A 120 -4.83 -0.57 -5.53
CA VAL A 120 -3.61 -0.20 -4.81
C VAL A 120 -2.82 -1.46 -4.44
N ALA A 121 -3.45 -2.41 -3.75
CA ALA A 121 -2.79 -3.64 -3.33
C ALA A 121 -2.23 -4.43 -4.51
N LEU A 122 -2.99 -4.51 -5.60
CA LEU A 122 -2.67 -5.31 -6.77
C LEU A 122 -1.52 -4.70 -7.61
N TYR A 123 -1.44 -3.37 -7.70
CA TYR A 123 -0.53 -2.70 -8.64
C TYR A 123 0.52 -1.79 -7.99
N HIS A 124 0.60 -1.66 -6.66
CA HIS A 124 1.58 -0.76 -6.02
C HIS A 124 3.06 -1.12 -6.26
N HIS A 125 3.33 -2.34 -6.74
CA HIS A 125 4.66 -2.78 -7.15
C HIS A 125 4.90 -2.75 -8.66
N GLU A 126 3.92 -2.30 -9.43
CA GLU A 126 4.16 -1.92 -10.82
C GLU A 126 5.07 -0.71 -10.88
N LYS A 127 5.89 -0.65 -11.94
CA LYS A 127 6.88 0.42 -12.12
C LYS A 127 6.59 1.13 -13.42
N TRP A 128 6.80 2.43 -13.42
CA TRP A 128 6.51 3.27 -14.58
C TRP A 128 7.14 2.76 -15.89
N ASP A 129 8.33 2.16 -15.82
CA ASP A 129 9.07 1.59 -16.95
C ASP A 129 8.64 0.17 -17.37
N GLY A 130 7.65 -0.44 -16.70
CA GLY A 130 7.20 -1.80 -16.99
C GLY A 130 8.03 -2.91 -16.35
N SER A 131 9.08 -2.59 -15.58
CA SER A 131 9.92 -3.59 -14.89
C SER A 131 9.34 -4.08 -13.55
N GLY A 132 8.08 -3.70 -13.27
CA GLY A 132 7.34 -4.03 -12.06
C GLY A 132 6.69 -5.41 -12.10
N TYR A 133 5.81 -5.66 -11.12
CA TYR A 133 5.04 -6.89 -10.99
C TYR A 133 3.68 -6.58 -10.32
N PRO A 134 2.66 -7.45 -10.45
CA PRO A 134 2.70 -8.80 -11.04
C PRO A 134 2.49 -8.89 -12.56
N PHE A 135 2.04 -7.82 -13.23
CA PHE A 135 1.68 -7.84 -14.64
C PHE A 135 2.66 -7.12 -15.57
N GLY A 136 3.58 -6.31 -15.03
CA GLY A 136 4.55 -5.58 -15.85
C GLY A 136 3.90 -4.42 -16.61
N LEU A 137 2.92 -3.76 -15.97
CA LEU A 137 2.25 -2.60 -16.55
C LEU A 137 3.22 -1.42 -16.61
N ALA A 138 3.10 -0.61 -17.66
CA ALA A 138 3.95 0.56 -17.89
C ALA A 138 3.12 1.83 -18.05
N GLY A 139 3.69 2.96 -17.61
CA GLY A 139 3.08 4.27 -17.76
C GLY A 139 1.67 4.36 -17.19
N GLU A 140 0.75 4.89 -18.00
CA GLU A 140 -0.64 5.13 -17.62
C GLU A 140 -1.50 3.86 -17.59
N ALA A 141 -0.98 2.72 -18.06
CA ALA A 141 -1.66 1.43 -17.86
C ALA A 141 -1.76 1.06 -16.37
N ILE A 142 -0.87 1.62 -15.53
CA ILE A 142 -0.93 1.48 -14.08
C ILE A 142 -2.02 2.42 -13.54
N PRO A 143 -3.00 1.93 -12.74
CA PRO A 143 -4.02 2.79 -12.15
C PRO A 143 -3.41 3.95 -11.35
N LEU A 144 -4.00 5.14 -11.48
CA LEU A 144 -3.49 6.35 -10.83
C LEU A 144 -3.36 6.19 -9.31
N VAL A 145 -4.31 5.51 -8.67
CA VAL A 145 -4.27 5.23 -7.23
C VAL A 145 -3.05 4.41 -6.81
N ALA A 146 -2.62 3.45 -7.65
CA ALA A 146 -1.43 2.66 -7.42
C ALA A 146 -0.15 3.46 -7.67
N ARG A 147 -0.10 4.26 -8.73
CA ARG A 147 1.02 5.19 -9.00
C ARG A 147 1.24 6.17 -7.85
N ILE A 148 0.15 6.72 -7.31
CA ILE A 148 0.15 7.60 -6.14
C ILE A 148 0.66 6.87 -4.90
N PHE A 149 0.22 5.64 -4.67
CA PHE A 149 0.59 4.91 -3.48
C PHE A 149 2.03 4.37 -3.52
N ALA A 150 2.53 3.95 -4.68
CA ALA A 150 3.86 3.39 -4.86
C ALA A 150 4.99 4.32 -4.35
N ILE A 151 4.89 5.62 -4.63
CA ILE A 151 5.87 6.60 -4.10
C ILE A 151 5.77 6.76 -2.58
N VAL A 152 4.55 6.69 -2.04
CA VAL A 152 4.29 6.86 -0.60
C VAL A 152 4.81 5.66 0.18
N ASP A 153 4.57 4.46 -0.33
CA ASP A 153 5.09 3.21 0.24
C ASP A 153 6.63 3.25 0.29
N VAL A 154 7.29 3.54 -0.84
CA VAL A 154 8.75 3.63 -0.88
C VAL A 154 9.29 4.74 0.02
N TRP A 155 8.65 5.91 0.06
CA TRP A 155 9.04 6.99 0.97
C TRP A 155 9.01 6.53 2.43
N ASN A 156 7.90 5.92 2.86
CA ASN A 156 7.77 5.43 4.22
C ASN A 156 8.76 4.31 4.52
N ALA A 157 8.97 3.37 3.60
CA ALA A 157 9.94 2.30 3.73
C ALA A 157 11.36 2.85 3.90
N LEU A 158 11.75 3.87 3.13
CA LEU A 158 13.07 4.50 3.22
C LEU A 158 13.25 5.32 4.50
N ARG A 159 12.20 6.00 4.98
CA ARG A 159 12.21 6.86 6.19
C ARG A 159 11.94 6.13 7.50
N SER A 160 11.74 4.82 7.49
CA SER A 160 11.53 3.99 8.69
C SER A 160 12.76 3.16 9.01
N ASP A 161 13.09 3.04 10.30
CA ASP A 161 14.12 2.10 10.76
C ASP A 161 13.68 0.66 10.50
N ARG A 162 14.63 -0.17 10.07
CA ARG A 162 14.47 -1.62 9.92
C ARG A 162 15.56 -2.33 10.73
N PRO A 163 15.37 -3.58 11.16
CA PRO A 163 16.33 -4.30 12.00
C PRO A 163 17.79 -4.30 11.46
N TYR A 164 17.95 -4.17 10.14
CA TYR A 164 19.22 -4.22 9.42
C TYR A 164 19.57 -2.91 8.69
N ARG A 165 18.76 -1.84 8.82
CA ARG A 165 19.01 -0.57 8.13
C ARG A 165 18.36 0.60 8.87
N ARG A 166 19.15 1.64 9.17
CA ARG A 166 18.63 2.90 9.72
C ARG A 166 17.79 3.66 8.68
N ALA A 167 16.78 4.39 9.16
CA ALA A 167 16.00 5.32 8.35
C ALA A 167 16.91 6.31 7.60
N TRP A 168 16.60 6.54 6.33
CA TRP A 168 17.28 7.53 5.50
C TRP A 168 16.88 8.95 5.90
N GLY A 169 17.79 9.89 5.64
CA GLY A 169 17.50 11.31 5.75
C GLY A 169 16.58 11.80 4.63
N GLU A 170 15.90 12.91 4.85
CA GLU A 170 15.01 13.51 3.84
C GLU A 170 15.69 13.77 2.50
N ALA A 171 16.87 14.38 2.53
CA ALA A 171 17.62 14.74 1.33
C ALA A 171 18.03 13.49 0.53
N GLU A 172 18.44 12.43 1.21
CA GLU A 172 18.81 11.15 0.60
C GLU A 172 17.59 10.45 -0.03
N THR A 173 16.49 10.35 0.71
CA THR A 173 15.23 9.79 0.18
C THR A 173 14.74 10.58 -1.03
N ARG A 174 14.82 11.92 -0.98
CA ARG A 174 14.47 12.78 -2.11
C ARG A 174 15.35 12.50 -3.33
N ALA A 175 16.67 12.44 -3.15
CA ALA A 175 17.60 12.17 -4.24
C ALA A 175 17.28 10.82 -4.91
N TYR A 176 16.95 9.80 -4.11
CA TYR A 176 16.53 8.50 -4.62
C TYR A 176 15.23 8.56 -5.43
N LEU A 177 14.19 9.22 -4.91
CA LEU A 177 12.91 9.33 -5.63
C LEU A 177 13.08 10.10 -6.96
N LEU A 178 13.86 11.18 -6.96
CA LEU A 178 14.16 11.95 -8.17
C LEU A 178 14.97 11.13 -9.19
N ALA A 179 15.96 10.38 -8.74
CA ALA A 179 16.75 9.49 -9.62
C ALA A 179 15.92 8.36 -10.24
N ASN A 180 14.76 8.04 -9.65
CA ASN A 180 13.84 7.00 -10.12
C ASN A 180 12.57 7.56 -10.79
N ARG A 181 12.50 8.88 -11.00
CA ARG A 181 11.43 9.57 -11.72
C ARG A 181 11.41 9.12 -13.18
N GLY A 182 10.25 8.68 -13.68
CA GLY A 182 10.10 8.16 -15.05
C GLY A 182 10.68 6.76 -15.25
N ARG A 183 11.15 6.11 -14.18
CA ARG A 183 11.61 4.72 -14.20
C ARG A 183 10.78 3.86 -13.26
N GLN A 184 10.91 4.08 -11.96
CA GLN A 184 10.07 3.41 -10.97
C GLN A 184 8.74 4.15 -10.79
N PHE A 185 8.80 5.48 -10.76
CA PHE A 185 7.68 6.32 -10.37
C PHE A 185 7.18 7.16 -11.55
N ASP A 186 5.87 7.41 -11.56
CA ASP A 186 5.25 8.38 -12.44
C ASP A 186 5.89 9.77 -12.25
N PRO A 187 6.43 10.39 -13.32
CA PRO A 187 7.02 11.73 -13.27
C PRO A 187 6.14 12.79 -12.62
N GLN A 188 4.85 12.82 -12.95
CA GLN A 188 3.91 13.81 -12.43
C GLN A 188 3.66 13.60 -10.94
N VAL A 189 3.60 12.34 -10.51
CA VAL A 189 3.39 11.97 -9.11
C VAL A 189 4.60 12.36 -8.26
N VAL A 190 5.83 12.16 -8.75
CA VAL A 190 7.05 12.59 -8.06
C VAL A 190 7.06 14.10 -7.83
N ASP A 191 6.78 14.86 -8.87
CA ASP A 191 6.77 16.33 -8.79
C ASP A 191 5.71 16.82 -7.79
N ALA A 192 4.50 16.24 -7.90
CA ALA A 192 3.39 16.54 -7.00
C ALA A 192 3.66 16.17 -5.54
N PHE A 193 4.33 15.05 -5.29
CA PHE A 193 4.70 14.59 -3.96
C PHE A 193 5.67 15.59 -3.30
N TRP A 194 6.65 16.07 -4.04
CA TRP A 194 7.63 17.02 -3.52
C TRP A 194 7.02 18.40 -3.23
N GLU A 195 6.07 18.87 -4.03
CA GLU A 195 5.30 20.09 -3.70
C GLU A 195 4.55 19.95 -2.37
N ILE A 196 3.98 18.78 -2.09
CA ILE A 196 3.27 18.51 -0.83
C ILE A 196 4.25 18.51 0.35
N LEU A 197 5.44 17.93 0.20
CA LEU A 197 6.43 17.91 1.28
C LEU A 197 6.95 19.32 1.60
N GLN A 198 7.28 20.13 0.59
CA GLN A 198 7.79 21.49 0.78
C GLN A 198 6.78 22.43 1.46
N ARG A 199 5.50 22.33 1.10
CA ARG A 199 4.43 23.11 1.75
C ARG A 199 4.25 22.76 3.23
N ASN A 200 4.71 21.57 3.64
CA ASN A 200 4.56 21.03 4.98
C ASN A 200 5.87 21.03 5.79
N GLY A 201 6.85 21.89 5.47
CA GLY A 201 8.18 21.98 6.11
C GLY A 201 8.22 22.22 7.63
N ARG A 202 7.12 21.98 8.37
CA ARG A 202 7.03 21.98 9.83
C ARG A 202 6.36 20.73 10.44
N ASP A 203 5.76 19.81 9.68
CA ASP A 203 4.74 18.92 10.27
C ASP A 203 4.70 17.46 9.75
N LEU A 204 5.80 16.97 9.18
CA LEU A 204 5.92 15.56 8.74
C LEU A 204 7.06 14.78 9.40
N THR A 205 7.71 15.34 10.43
CA THR A 205 8.53 14.52 11.33
C THR A 205 7.61 13.56 12.07
N PRO A 206 7.80 12.23 11.93
CA PRO A 206 7.36 11.32 12.97
C PRO A 206 8.00 11.79 14.27
N THR A 207 7.22 12.15 15.27
CA THR A 207 7.71 12.00 16.63
C THR A 207 8.00 10.50 16.78
N LEU A 208 9.30 10.15 16.84
CA LEU A 208 9.84 8.78 16.84
C LEU A 208 9.55 8.01 18.15
N ALA A 209 8.38 8.20 18.78
CA ALA A 209 8.05 7.50 20.01
C ALA A 209 6.64 6.89 19.94
N PRO A 210 6.47 5.59 20.24
CA PRO A 210 5.18 5.09 20.66
C PRO A 210 4.75 5.88 21.90
N GLN A 211 3.54 6.44 21.90
CA GLN A 211 2.96 6.91 23.15
C GLN A 211 2.65 5.68 24.02
N PRO A 212 2.96 5.70 25.33
CA PRO A 212 2.60 4.62 26.21
C PRO A 212 1.09 4.42 26.17
N ALA A 213 0.66 3.16 26.18
CA ALA A 213 -0.74 2.83 26.35
C ALA A 213 -1.19 3.28 27.74
N ASP A 214 -2.26 4.07 27.78
CA ASP A 214 -3.05 4.30 28.99
C ASP A 214 -3.82 3.03 29.38
#